data_AF-A0A9X1JY77-F1
#
_entry.id   AF-A0A9X1JY77-F1
#
_cell.length_a   1.000
_cell.length_b   1.000
_cell.length_c   1.000
_cell.angle_alpha   90.00
_cell.angle_beta   90.00
_cell.angle_gamma   90.00
#
_symmetry.space_group_name_H-M   'P 1'
#
loop_
_entity.id
_entity.type
_entity.pdbx_description
1 polymer ?
#
loop_
_entity_poly.entity_id
_entity_poly.type
_entity_poly.pdbx_seq_one_letter_code
_entity_poly.pdbx_strand_id
1 'polypeptide(L)'
;MKNYICLILAAGIIAGCSSDADEIRFDGHFYRTRLSDLDERHKFQVTARPVSASLLGAKEAARYEATVYCVNEYGSSAIQWVVGPDDPDETLPISDDTLTLEGACPL
;
A
#
# COMPACT_ATOMS: atom_id res chain seq x y z
N MET A 1 5.32 -14.38 60.93
CA MET A 1 5.66 -13.20 60.11
C MET A 1 5.64 -13.67 58.67
N LYS A 2 4.62 -13.21 57.92
CA LYS A 2 4.04 -13.90 56.76
C LYS A 2 4.67 -13.35 55.47
N ASN A 3 5.60 -14.12 54.91
CA ASN A 3 6.53 -13.77 53.83
C ASN A 3 5.88 -13.87 52.43
N TYR A 4 4.84 -13.07 52.17
CA TYR A 4 4.14 -13.01 50.87
C TYR A 4 4.08 -11.59 50.35
N ILE A 5 5.25 -10.93 50.23
CA ILE A 5 5.36 -9.60 49.63
C ILE A 5 6.51 -9.66 48.63
N CYS A 6 6.33 -10.37 47.53
CA CYS A 6 7.22 -10.22 46.36
C CYS A 6 6.63 -10.73 45.04
N LEU A 7 5.35 -11.16 45.01
CA LEU A 7 4.82 -11.94 43.88
C LEU A 7 3.76 -11.21 43.03
N ILE A 8 3.74 -9.86 43.04
CA ILE A 8 2.75 -9.07 42.28
C ILE A 8 3.38 -7.83 41.63
N LEU A 9 4.43 -8.00 40.81
CA LEU A 9 4.99 -6.85 40.07
C LEU A 9 5.40 -7.14 38.61
N ALA A 10 4.92 -8.23 38.00
CA ALA A 10 5.36 -8.63 36.66
C ALA A 10 4.22 -9.00 35.71
N ALA A 11 3.12 -8.25 35.68
CA ALA A 11 1.98 -8.54 34.80
C ALA A 11 1.36 -7.28 34.18
N GLY A 12 2.15 -6.42 33.53
CA GLY A 12 1.61 -5.17 32.98
C GLY A 12 2.42 -4.47 31.89
N ILE A 13 3.12 -5.18 31.00
CA ILE A 13 3.91 -4.52 29.93
C ILE A 13 3.62 -5.02 28.50
N ILE A 14 2.42 -5.55 28.22
CA ILE A 14 2.05 -5.92 26.83
C ILE A 14 1.01 -4.94 26.23
N ALA A 15 0.97 -3.70 26.72
CA ALA A 15 0.20 -2.64 26.08
C ALA A 15 1.11 -1.90 25.08
N GLY A 16 0.98 -2.24 23.80
CA GLY A 16 1.54 -1.43 22.71
C GLY A 16 2.31 -2.21 21.65
N CYS A 17 1.67 -3.16 20.98
CA CYS A 17 2.03 -3.44 19.59
C CYS A 17 1.00 -2.68 18.74
N SER A 18 1.17 -1.36 18.62
CA SER A 18 0.49 -0.62 17.57
C SER A 18 1.23 -0.93 16.28
N SER A 19 0.61 -1.71 15.40
CA SER A 19 1.00 -1.76 14.01
C SER A 19 0.61 -0.42 13.39
N ASP A 20 1.48 0.58 13.52
CA ASP A 20 1.43 1.73 12.62
C ASP A 20 1.67 1.13 11.23
N ALA A 21 0.60 0.99 10.45
CA ALA A 21 0.67 0.47 9.10
C ALA A 21 1.62 1.35 8.31
N ASP A 22 2.83 0.82 8.17
CA ASP A 22 3.97 1.23 7.38
C ASP A 22 3.85 2.62 6.73
N GLU A 23 4.49 3.61 7.36
CA GLU A 23 4.86 4.87 6.71
C GLU A 23 5.93 4.56 5.63
N ILE A 24 5.53 3.91 4.54
CA ILE A 24 6.43 3.61 3.43
C ILE A 24 6.65 4.90 2.64
N ARG A 25 7.92 5.28 2.52
CA ARG A 25 8.34 6.39 1.68
C ARG A 25 8.75 5.86 0.32
N PHE A 26 8.29 6.53 -0.72
CA PHE A 26 8.71 6.32 -2.10
C PHE A 26 9.43 7.58 -2.56
N ASP A 27 10.66 7.44 -3.05
CA ASP A 27 11.49 8.59 -3.42
C ASP A 27 11.62 9.65 -2.29
N GLY A 28 11.60 9.22 -1.02
CA GLY A 28 11.66 10.09 0.16
C GLY A 28 10.34 10.72 0.60
N HIS A 29 9.27 10.57 -0.19
CA HIS A 29 7.96 11.18 0.05
C HIS A 29 6.89 10.15 0.45
N PHE A 30 5.85 10.62 1.14
CA PHE A 30 4.67 9.82 1.43
C PHE A 30 3.62 10.00 0.36
N TYR A 31 2.95 8.89 0.03
CA TYR A 31 1.87 8.85 -0.94
C TYR A 31 0.63 8.26 -0.29
N ARG A 32 -0.52 8.84 -0.63
CA ARG A 32 -1.81 8.27 -0.30
C ARG A 32 -2.23 7.44 -1.50
N THR A 33 -2.28 6.13 -1.30
CA THR A 33 -2.79 5.18 -2.28
C THR A 33 -4.25 4.85 -2.01
N ARG A 34 -4.99 4.52 -3.06
CA ARG A 34 -6.32 3.91 -2.93
C ARG A 34 -6.52 2.96 -4.09
N LEU A 35 -6.87 1.72 -3.76
CA LEU A 35 -7.27 0.71 -4.72
C LEU A 35 -8.79 0.55 -4.73
N SER A 36 -9.36 0.27 -5.90
CA SER A 36 -10.77 -0.02 -6.10
C SER A 36 -10.90 -1.22 -7.03
N ASP A 37 -11.59 -2.25 -6.57
CA ASP A 37 -12.01 -3.38 -7.41
C ASP A 37 -13.09 -2.89 -8.39
N LEU A 38 -13.00 -3.31 -9.65
CA LEU A 38 -13.93 -2.91 -10.71
C LEU A 38 -15.05 -3.93 -10.95
N ASP A 39 -15.25 -4.89 -10.04
CA ASP A 39 -16.28 -5.96 -10.10
C ASP A 39 -16.20 -6.82 -11.39
N GLU A 40 -15.06 -6.78 -12.08
CA GLU A 40 -14.81 -7.48 -13.34
C GLU A 40 -13.49 -8.27 -13.24
N ARG A 41 -13.54 -9.61 -13.32
CA ARG A 41 -12.38 -10.49 -13.55
C ARG A 41 -11.04 -9.99 -12.94
N HIS A 42 -10.99 -9.80 -11.63
CA HIS A 42 -9.75 -9.45 -10.89
C HIS A 42 -9.14 -8.10 -11.28
N LYS A 43 -9.90 -7.26 -11.99
CA LYS A 43 -9.47 -5.92 -12.41
C LYS A 43 -9.61 -4.95 -11.26
N PHE A 44 -8.66 -4.04 -11.21
CA PHE A 44 -8.66 -2.96 -10.25
C PHE A 44 -8.19 -1.66 -10.89
N GLN A 45 -8.55 -0.58 -10.23
CA GLN A 45 -7.95 0.73 -10.43
C GLN A 45 -7.20 1.11 -9.15
N VAL A 46 -5.99 1.63 -9.29
CA VAL A 46 -5.20 2.13 -8.16
C VAL A 46 -4.81 3.58 -8.42
N THR A 47 -4.87 4.39 -7.36
CA THR A 47 -4.49 5.81 -7.42
C THR A 47 -3.36 6.09 -6.45
N ALA A 48 -2.49 7.05 -6.78
CA ALA A 48 -1.44 7.55 -5.90
C ALA A 48 -1.31 9.08 -6.00
N ARG A 49 -1.17 9.74 -4.86
CA ARG A 49 -0.99 11.21 -4.76
C ARG A 49 -0.15 11.59 -3.54
N PRO A 50 0.60 12.71 -3.56
CA PRO A 50 0.69 13.71 -4.63
C PRO A 50 1.74 13.39 -5.69
N VAL A 51 1.41 13.51 -6.98
CA VAL A 51 2.39 13.34 -8.08
C VAL A 51 3.46 14.44 -8.09
N SER A 52 3.10 15.64 -7.64
CA SER A 52 3.94 16.82 -7.54
C SER A 52 5.14 16.66 -6.61
N ALA A 53 5.10 15.70 -5.68
CA ALA A 53 6.25 15.34 -4.85
C ALA A 53 7.31 14.60 -5.68
N SER A 54 6.91 13.55 -6.39
CA SER A 54 7.72 12.84 -7.38
C SER A 54 6.84 11.89 -8.18
N LEU A 55 6.90 11.98 -9.51
CA LEU A 55 6.18 11.05 -10.40
C LEU A 55 6.68 9.61 -10.21
N LEU A 56 7.99 9.42 -10.08
CA LEU A 56 8.57 8.10 -9.82
C LEU A 56 8.05 7.54 -8.49
N GLY A 57 8.04 8.36 -7.44
CA GLY A 57 7.51 7.95 -6.14
C GLY A 57 6.03 7.55 -6.22
N ALA A 58 5.20 8.31 -6.97
CA ALA A 58 3.79 7.97 -7.16
C ALA A 58 3.60 6.65 -7.93
N LYS A 59 4.41 6.41 -8.97
CA LYS A 59 4.39 5.16 -9.76
C LYS A 59 4.72 3.95 -8.88
N GLU A 60 5.77 4.04 -8.06
CA GLU A 60 6.16 2.96 -7.15
C GLU A 60 5.15 2.75 -6.01
N ALA A 61 4.58 3.82 -5.46
CA ALA A 61 3.55 3.72 -4.44
C ALA A 61 2.30 2.99 -4.96
N ALA A 62 1.83 3.35 -6.17
CA ALA A 62 0.71 2.68 -6.80
C ALA A 62 1.01 1.21 -7.13
N ARG A 63 2.23 0.89 -7.62
CA ARG A 63 2.66 -0.48 -7.86
C ARG A 63 2.67 -1.31 -6.57
N TYR A 64 3.19 -0.74 -5.49
CA TYR A 64 3.25 -1.39 -4.18
C TYR A 64 1.84 -1.74 -3.68
N GLU A 65 0.92 -0.78 -3.68
CA GLU A 65 -0.48 -0.99 -3.26
C GLU A 65 -1.14 -2.10 -4.08
N ALA A 66 -1.00 -2.05 -5.41
CA ALA A 66 -1.57 -3.06 -6.29
C ALA A 66 -0.98 -4.46 -6.05
N THR A 67 0.32 -4.55 -5.78
CA THR A 67 0.99 -5.82 -5.46
C THR A 67 0.48 -6.38 -4.14
N VAL A 68 0.36 -5.53 -3.10
CA VAL A 68 -0.21 -5.92 -1.81
C VAL A 68 -1.62 -6.46 -1.98
N TYR A 69 -2.46 -5.79 -2.77
CA TYR A 69 -3.80 -6.25 -3.07
C TYR A 69 -3.81 -7.62 -3.77
N CYS A 70 -3.05 -7.80 -4.86
CA CYS A 70 -3.04 -9.08 -5.57
C CYS A 70 -2.46 -10.23 -4.72
N VAL A 71 -1.49 -9.95 -3.85
CA VAL A 71 -0.96 -10.95 -2.91
C VAL A 71 -2.02 -11.33 -1.87
N ASN A 72 -2.72 -10.35 -1.31
CA ASN A 72 -3.70 -10.60 -0.26
C ASN A 72 -4.96 -11.29 -0.78
N GLU A 73 -5.47 -10.88 -1.95
CA GLU A 73 -6.72 -11.41 -2.50
C GLU A 73 -6.51 -12.68 -3.33
N TYR A 74 -5.38 -12.80 -4.05
CA TYR A 74 -5.16 -13.85 -5.04
C TYR A 74 -3.85 -14.63 -4.87
N GLY A 75 -3.04 -14.30 -3.86
CA GLY A 75 -1.80 -15.03 -3.58
C GLY A 75 -0.70 -14.85 -4.62
N SER A 76 -0.78 -13.80 -5.45
CA SER A 76 0.18 -13.54 -6.51
C SER A 76 0.64 -12.08 -6.50
N SER A 77 1.94 -11.85 -6.67
CA SER A 77 2.52 -10.50 -6.81
C SER A 77 2.60 -10.03 -8.26
N ALA A 78 2.29 -10.90 -9.22
CA ALA A 78 2.26 -10.52 -10.62
C ALA A 78 1.00 -9.70 -10.92
N ILE A 79 1.09 -8.77 -11.87
CA ILE A 79 0.00 -7.89 -12.28
C ILE A 79 0.02 -7.77 -13.79
N GLN A 80 -1.16 -7.88 -14.41
CA GLN A 80 -1.37 -7.60 -15.83
C GLN A 80 -1.85 -6.15 -15.97
N TRP A 81 -0.95 -5.24 -16.32
CA TRP A 81 -1.26 -3.82 -16.44
C TRP A 81 -1.99 -3.51 -17.75
N VAL A 82 -3.02 -2.67 -17.66
CA VAL A 82 -3.65 -1.97 -18.80
C VAL A 82 -3.00 -0.61 -18.98
N VAL A 83 -2.84 0.12 -17.87
CA VAL A 83 -2.03 1.32 -17.76
C VAL A 83 -1.18 1.16 -16.52
N GLY A 84 0.13 1.06 -16.71
CA GLY A 84 1.06 0.58 -15.70
C GLY A 84 2.15 1.60 -15.32
N PRO A 85 2.85 1.32 -14.22
CA PRO A 85 3.97 2.14 -13.74
C PRO A 85 5.21 2.08 -14.65
N ASP A 86 5.23 1.27 -15.70
CA ASP A 86 6.33 1.21 -16.66
C ASP A 86 6.00 1.89 -17.99
N ASP A 87 4.77 2.41 -18.13
CA ASP A 87 4.37 3.17 -19.31
C ASP A 87 5.12 4.52 -19.37
N PRO A 88 5.30 5.07 -20.59
CA PRO A 88 5.90 6.39 -20.78
C PRO A 88 5.16 7.45 -19.96
N ASP A 89 5.92 8.34 -19.31
CA ASP A 89 5.36 9.33 -18.38
C ASP A 89 4.30 10.23 -19.04
N GLU A 90 4.45 10.52 -20.34
CA GLU A 90 3.50 11.34 -21.12
C GLU A 90 2.13 10.67 -21.34
N THR A 91 2.04 9.35 -21.21
CA THR A 91 0.80 8.59 -21.40
C THR A 91 0.07 8.28 -20.09
N LEU A 92 0.70 8.59 -18.95
CA LEU A 92 0.12 8.29 -17.64
C LEU A 92 -1.07 9.23 -17.35
N PRO A 93 -2.23 8.69 -16.91
CA PRO A 93 -3.39 9.51 -16.61
C PRO A 93 -3.19 10.16 -15.24
N ILE A 94 -2.85 11.45 -15.29
CA ILE A 94 -2.62 12.30 -14.13
C ILE A 94 -3.61 13.46 -14.19
N SER A 95 -4.42 13.59 -13.14
CA SER A 95 -5.32 14.73 -12.94
C SER A 95 -5.33 15.12 -11.47
N ASP A 96 -5.42 16.42 -11.17
CA ASP A 96 -5.56 16.92 -9.80
C ASP A 96 -4.50 16.33 -8.84
N ASP A 97 -3.25 16.31 -9.30
CA ASP A 97 -2.09 15.80 -8.57
C ASP A 97 -2.18 14.30 -8.19
N THR A 98 -3.00 13.55 -8.93
CA THR A 98 -3.29 12.14 -8.68
C THR A 98 -2.99 11.32 -9.92
N LEU A 99 -2.10 10.34 -9.77
CA LEU A 99 -1.84 9.30 -10.77
C LEU A 99 -2.90 8.21 -10.64
N THR A 100 -3.44 7.75 -11.75
CA THR A 100 -4.33 6.59 -11.81
C THR A 100 -3.68 5.49 -12.66
N LEU A 101 -3.73 4.25 -12.21
CA LEU A 101 -3.26 3.09 -12.95
C LEU A 101 -4.35 2.02 -12.93
N GLU A 102 -4.33 1.14 -13.92
CA GLU A 102 -5.33 0.09 -14.08
C GLU A 102 -4.67 -1.22 -14.47
N GLY A 103 -5.13 -2.31 -13.87
CA GLY A 103 -4.60 -3.63 -14.13
C GLY A 103 -5.53 -4.72 -13.65
N ALA A 104 -5.06 -5.96 -13.75
CA ALA A 104 -5.73 -7.12 -13.20
C ALA A 104 -4.73 -8.05 -12.51
N CYS A 105 -5.16 -8.67 -11.42
CA CYS A 105 -4.39 -9.77 -10.82
C CYS A 105 -4.50 -11.01 -11.72
N PRO A 106 -3.42 -11.80 -11.87
CA PRO A 106 -3.41 -13.02 -12.66
C PRO A 106 -4.31 -14.09 -12.03
N LEU A 107 -4.90 -14.93 -12.89
CA LEU A 107 -5.66 -16.12 -12.51
C LEU A 107 -4.76 -17.27 -12.02
#